data_AF-A0A352C455-F1
#
_entry.id   AF-A0A352C455-F1
#
_cell.length_a   1.000
_cell.length_b   1.000
_cell.length_c   1.000
_cell.angle_alpha   90.00
_cell.angle_beta   90.00
_cell.angle_gamma   90.00
#
_symmetry.space_group_name_H-M   'P 1'
#
loop_
_entity.id
_entity.type
_entity.pdbx_description
1 polymer ?
#
loop_
_entity_poly.entity_id
_entity_poly.type
_entity_poly.pdbx_seq_one_letter_code
_entity_poly.pdbx_strand_id
1 'polypeptide(L)'
;MSKKSELSLRVFIIAIILTVVLATANAFLALKLGILTSASIPAAILSIGILRFFKNSTIWENNLVQTAASAGEAVAGGIVYTIPALVIIGFW
;
A
#
# COMPACT_ATOMS: atom_id res chain seq x y z
N MET A 1 -8.03 5.06 -29.54
CA MET A 1 -8.22 5.02 -28.07
C MET A 1 -8.85 3.68 -27.69
N SER A 2 -8.04 2.69 -27.29
CA SER A 2 -8.53 1.34 -27.00
C SER A 2 -8.76 1.16 -25.49
N LYS A 3 -9.95 0.64 -25.18
CA LYS A 3 -10.58 0.44 -23.87
C LYS A 3 -9.68 -0.38 -22.92
N LYS A 4 -8.89 0.28 -22.07
CA LYS A 4 -8.07 -0.37 -21.04
C LYS A 4 -8.75 -0.34 -19.68
N SER A 5 -9.79 -1.16 -19.54
CA SER A 5 -10.33 -1.50 -18.21
C SER A 5 -9.41 -2.54 -17.57
N GLU A 6 -8.27 -2.10 -17.04
CA GLU A 6 -7.29 -2.99 -16.39
C GLU A 6 -7.54 -3.17 -14.88
N LEU A 7 -8.68 -2.66 -14.39
CA LEU A 7 -9.15 -2.90 -13.04
C LEU A 7 -9.82 -4.29 -12.99
N SER A 8 -8.99 -5.32 -13.00
CA SER A 8 -9.43 -6.70 -12.87
C SER A 8 -9.66 -7.03 -11.40
N LEU A 9 -10.64 -7.90 -11.13
CA LEU A 9 -10.97 -8.34 -9.77
C LEU A 9 -9.74 -8.93 -9.05
N ARG A 10 -8.82 -9.56 -9.79
CA ARG A 10 -7.52 -10.04 -9.28
C ARG A 10 -6.62 -8.92 -8.77
N VAL A 11 -6.53 -7.82 -9.51
CA VAL A 11 -5.70 -6.63 -9.18
C VAL A 11 -6.26 -5.98 -7.94
N PHE A 12 -7.58 -5.86 -7.85
CA PHE A 12 -8.25 -5.31 -6.69
C PHE A 12 -7.96 -6.11 -5.42
N ILE A 13 -8.04 -7.45 -5.47
CA ILE A 13 -7.73 -8.32 -4.34
C ILE A 13 -6.26 -8.21 -3.94
N ILE A 14 -5.33 -8.31 -4.90
CA ILE A 14 -3.89 -8.19 -4.65
C ILE A 14 -3.55 -6.82 -4.05
N ALA A 15 -4.15 -5.75 -4.59
CA ALA A 15 -3.97 -4.39 -4.10
C ALA A 15 -4.45 -4.24 -2.65
N ILE A 16 -5.65 -4.73 -2.30
CA ILE A 16 -6.15 -4.66 -0.93
C ILE A 16 -5.22 -5.40 0.03
N ILE A 17 -4.84 -6.64 -0.30
CA ILE A 17 -4.00 -7.47 0.58
C ILE A 17 -2.65 -6.79 0.81
N LEU A 18 -1.97 -6.37 -0.26
CA LEU A 18 -0.68 -5.70 -0.13
C LEU A 18 -0.80 -4.37 0.61
N THR A 19 -1.84 -3.58 0.33
CA THR A 19 -2.07 -2.29 0.99
C THR A 19 -2.27 -2.49 2.49
N VAL A 20 -3.12 -3.43 2.91
CA VAL A 20 -3.37 -3.70 4.35
C VAL A 20 -2.10 -4.17 5.04
N VAL A 21 -1.38 -5.12 4.46
CA VAL A 21 -0.14 -5.67 5.04
C VAL A 21 0.93 -4.59 5.17
N LEU A 22 1.20 -3.85 4.09
CA LEU A 22 2.24 -2.82 4.06
C LEU A 22 1.87 -1.61 4.93
N ALA A 23 0.62 -1.16 4.92
CA ALA A 23 0.15 -0.07 5.77
C ALA A 23 0.25 -0.43 7.25
N THR A 24 -0.14 -1.66 7.62
CA THR A 24 -0.03 -2.13 9.01
C THR A 24 1.43 -2.25 9.45
N ALA A 25 2.29 -2.80 8.59
CA ALA A 25 3.73 -2.89 8.87
C ALA A 25 4.35 -1.49 9.04
N ASN A 26 4.05 -0.56 8.14
CA ASN A 26 4.52 0.83 8.25
C ASN A 26 3.96 1.53 9.49
N ALA A 27 2.70 1.31 9.85
CA ALA A 27 2.12 1.90 11.05
C ALA A 27 2.83 1.39 12.32
N PHE A 28 3.09 0.09 12.40
CA PHE A 28 3.83 -0.50 13.50
C PHE A 28 5.27 0.02 13.59
N LEU A 29 5.98 0.06 12.47
CA LEU A 29 7.36 0.56 12.41
C LEU A 29 7.42 2.05 12.77
N ALA A 30 6.46 2.85 12.30
CA ALA A 30 6.42 4.27 12.62
C ALA A 30 6.09 4.52 14.10
N LEU A 31 5.19 3.74 14.72
CA LEU A 31 4.92 3.84 16.16
C LEU A 31 6.09 3.36 17.02
N LYS A 32 6.82 2.33 16.57
CA LYS A 32 7.90 1.72 17.36
C LYS A 32 9.26 2.38 17.17
N LEU A 33 9.57 2.79 15.94
CA LEU A 33 10.89 3.31 15.53
C LEU A 33 10.85 4.78 15.11
N GLY A 34 9.66 5.38 14.95
CA GLY A 34 9.52 6.78 14.55
C GLY A 34 9.80 7.05 13.07
N ILE A 35 9.97 6.01 12.23
CA ILE A 35 10.30 6.15 10.81
C ILE A 35 9.27 5.44 9.93
N LEU A 36 8.90 6.05 8.80
CA LEU A 36 8.17 5.37 7.72
C LEU A 36 9.16 4.83 6.68
N THR A 37 8.95 3.59 6.28
CA THR A 37 9.70 2.98 5.18
C THR A 37 8.89 3.07 3.89
N SER A 38 9.56 3.35 2.77
CA SER A 38 8.87 3.46 1.48
C SER A 38 8.29 2.10 1.09
N ALA A 39 6.98 1.94 1.25
CA ALA A 39 6.26 0.70 0.95
C ALA A 39 6.02 0.50 -0.54
N SER A 40 6.16 1.56 -1.34
CA SER A 40 5.96 1.51 -2.79
C SER A 40 6.97 0.62 -3.52
N ILE A 41 8.22 0.55 -3.03
CA ILE A 41 9.27 -0.32 -3.59
C ILE A 41 8.94 -1.81 -3.34
N PRO A 42 8.73 -2.27 -2.09
CA PRO A 42 8.35 -3.65 -1.85
C PRO A 42 6.98 -4.00 -2.47
N ALA A 43 6.02 -3.07 -2.50
CA ALA A 43 4.74 -3.28 -3.18
C ALA A 43 4.92 -3.62 -4.66
N ALA A 44 5.76 -2.87 -5.38
CA ALA A 44 6.02 -3.14 -6.79
C ALA A 44 6.74 -4.49 -7.00
N ILE A 45 7.75 -4.80 -6.20
CA ILE A 45 8.49 -6.07 -6.32
C ILE A 45 7.56 -7.26 -6.05
N LEU A 46 6.75 -7.19 -4.99
CA LEU A 46 5.78 -8.21 -4.65
C LEU A 46 4.69 -8.33 -5.71
N SER A 47 4.17 -7.20 -6.21
CA SER A 47 3.18 -7.17 -7.27
C SER A 47 3.70 -7.84 -8.55
N ILE A 48 4.93 -7.53 -8.97
CA ILE A 48 5.55 -8.16 -10.16
C ILE A 48 5.72 -9.65 -9.93
N GLY A 49 6.17 -10.06 -8.74
CA GLY A 49 6.33 -11.47 -8.37
C GLY A 49 5.01 -12.25 -8.37
N ILE A 50 3.95 -11.69 -7.78
CA ILE A 50 2.63 -12.32 -7.70
C ILE A 50 1.96 -12.36 -9.07
N LEU A 51 2.02 -11.26 -9.83
CA LEU A 51 1.42 -11.19 -11.16
C LEU A 51 2.15 -12.09 -12.17
N ARG A 52 3.43 -12.43 -11.95
CA ARG A 52 4.18 -13.37 -12.81
C ARG A 52 3.57 -14.78 -12.86
N PHE A 53 2.77 -15.17 -11.88
CA PHE A 53 2.01 -16.43 -11.92
C PHE A 53 0.84 -16.40 -12.90
N PHE A 54 0.45 -15.23 -13.40
CA PHE A 54 -0.61 -15.05 -14.37
C PHE A 54 -0.01 -14.72 -15.74
N LYS A 55 -0.22 -15.59 -16.75
CA LYS A 55 0.31 -15.41 -18.12
C LYS A 55 -0.08 -14.09 -18.82
N ASN A 56 -1.08 -13.37 -18.31
CA ASN A 56 -1.59 -12.11 -18.86
C ASN A 56 -1.34 -10.91 -17.94
N SER A 57 -0.24 -10.89 -17.18
CA SER A 57 0.12 -9.74 -16.34
C SER A 57 0.62 -8.57 -17.17
N THR A 58 0.13 -7.36 -16.90
CA THR A 58 0.61 -6.13 -17.55
C THR A 58 1.38 -5.23 -16.58
N ILE A 59 2.12 -4.27 -17.14
CA ILE A 59 2.80 -3.22 -16.36
C ILE A 59 1.75 -2.30 -15.69
N TRP A 60 0.58 -2.12 -16.30
CA TRP A 60 -0.47 -1.26 -15.76
C TRP A 60 -1.14 -1.85 -14.53
N GLU A 61 -1.35 -3.18 -14.48
CA GLU A 61 -1.83 -3.86 -13.28
C GLU A 61 -0.86 -3.69 -12.12
N ASN A 62 0.45 -3.81 -12.38
CA ASN A 62 1.48 -3.55 -11.37
C ASN A 62 1.44 -2.10 -10.88
N ASN A 63 1.31 -1.13 -11.78
CA ASN A 63 1.22 0.28 -11.40
C ASN A 63 -0.04 0.57 -10.57
N LEU A 64 -1.17 -0.10 -10.85
CA LEU A 64 -2.40 0.02 -10.05
C LEU A 64 -2.19 -0.50 -8.62
N VAL A 65 -1.59 -1.70 -8.47
CA VAL A 65 -1.28 -2.27 -7.15
C VAL A 65 -0.30 -1.38 -6.38
N GLN A 66 0.77 -0.90 -7.02
CA GLN A 66 1.74 0.01 -6.41
C GLN A 66 1.08 1.32 -5.95
N THR A 67 0.22 1.91 -6.79
CA THR A 67 -0.49 3.15 -6.45
C THR A 67 -1.41 2.95 -5.24
N ALA A 68 -2.15 1.85 -5.20
CA ALA A 68 -3.01 1.51 -4.05
C ALA A 68 -2.19 1.33 -2.76
N ALA A 69 -1.06 0.62 -2.84
CA ALA A 69 -0.16 0.43 -1.69
C ALA A 69 0.41 1.77 -1.20
N SER A 70 0.82 2.66 -2.13
CA SER A 70 1.34 3.99 -1.79
C SER A 70 0.25 4.89 -1.16
N ALA A 71 -1.01 4.74 -1.56
CA ALA A 71 -2.11 5.43 -0.91
C ALA A 71 -2.33 4.95 0.53
N GLY A 72 -2.21 3.65 0.78
CA GLY A 72 -2.26 3.09 2.14
C GLY A 72 -1.14 3.59 3.04
N GLU A 73 0.06 3.80 2.50
CA GLU A 73 1.19 4.42 3.22
C GLU A 73 0.84 5.83 3.71
N ALA A 74 0.22 6.66 2.87
CA ALA A 74 -0.19 8.01 3.25
C ALA A 74 -1.23 8.01 4.39
N VAL A 75 -2.19 7.08 4.34
CA VAL A 75 -3.19 6.89 5.40
C VAL A 75 -2.53 6.44 6.70
N ALA A 76 -1.63 5.45 6.64
CA ALA A 76 -0.90 4.98 7.80
C ALA A 76 -0.07 6.11 8.43
N GLY A 77 0.65 6.89 7.61
CA GLY A 77 1.40 8.06 8.07
C GLY A 77 0.52 9.06 8.80
N GLY A 78 -0.63 9.41 8.23
CA GLY A 78 -1.61 10.31 8.88
C GLY A 78 -2.02 9.82 10.27
N ILE A 79 -2.42 8.55 10.39
CA ILE A 79 -2.87 7.97 11.66
C ILE A 79 -1.74 7.95 12.70
N VAL A 80 -0.53 7.53 12.29
CA VAL A 80 0.60 7.34 13.21
C VAL A 80 1.17 8.66 13.72
N TYR A 81 0.99 9.77 12.99
CA TYR A 81 1.36 11.08 13.50
C TYR A 81 0.23 11.75 14.29
N THR A 82 -1.02 11.59 13.86
CA THR A 82 -2.16 12.24 14.51
C THR A 82 -2.52 11.61 15.86
N ILE A 83 -2.55 10.27 15.97
CA ILE A 83 -2.99 9.63 17.22
C ILE A 83 -2.04 9.91 18.38
N PRO A 84 -0.70 9.73 18.26
CA PRO A 84 0.21 10.09 19.34
C PRO A 84 0.15 11.57 19.70
N ALA A 85 -0.03 12.46 18.71
CA ALA A 85 -0.17 13.88 18.97
C ALA A 85 -1.42 14.18 19.83
N LEU A 86 -2.57 13.58 19.50
CA LEU A 86 -3.82 13.74 20.28
C LEU A 86 -3.69 13.19 21.70
N VAL A 87 -2.99 12.07 21.89
CA VAL A 87 -2.72 11.49 23.21
C VAL A 87 -1.80 12.38 24.04
N ILE A 88 -0.75 12.95 23.44
CA ILE A 88 0.21 13.82 24.14
C ILE A 88 -0.46 15.12 24.63
N ILE A 89 -1.39 15.68 23.86
CA ILE A 89 -2.11 16.91 24.25
C ILE A 89 -3.29 16.66 25.21
N GLY A 90 -3.57 15.39 25.57
CA GLY A 90 -4.62 15.03 26.51
C GLY A 90 -6.06 15.23 25.99
N PHE A 91 -6.23 15.26 24.66
CA PHE A 91 -7.56 15.41 24.05
C PHE A 91 -8.33 14.09 23.92
N TRP A 92 -7.68 12.98 24.24
CA TRP A 92 -8.22 11.62 24.18
C TRP A 92 -8.02 10.86 25.48
#